data_AF-A0A7Z9KFF8-F1
#
_entry.id   AF-A0A7Z9KFF8-F1
#
_cell.length_a   1.000
_cell.length_b   1.000
_cell.length_c   1.000
_cell.angle_alpha   90.00
_cell.angle_beta   90.00
_cell.angle_gamma   90.00
#
_symmetry.space_group_name_H-M   'P 1'
#
loop_
_entity.id
_entity.type
_entity.pdbx_description
1 polymer ?
#
loop_
_entity_poly.entity_id
_entity_poly.type
_entity_poly.pdbx_seq_one_letter_code
_entity_poly.pdbx_strand_id
1 'polypeptide(L)' 'GGTEETHTLYASHSTWKSQTDFINWTKSEPFRQAHKGAGEHSDVYLGHPVFEGFEVIPL' A
#
# COMPACT_ATOMS: atom_id res chain seq x y z
N GLY A 1 8.80 8.98 4.63
CA GLY A 1 8.12 9.69 5.72
C GLY A 1 9.17 10.19 6.69
N GLY A 2 8.82 10.44 7.95
CA GLY A 2 9.81 10.74 8.99
C GLY A 2 10.78 9.58 9.21
N THR A 3 12.01 9.90 9.61
CA THR A 3 13.05 8.95 10.01
C THR A 3 13.34 9.16 11.49
N GLU A 4 13.29 8.08 12.25
CA GLU A 4 13.63 7.99 13.67
C GLU A 4 14.90 7.16 13.83
N GLU A 5 15.43 7.07 15.06
CA GLU A 5 16.65 6.30 15.35
C GLU A 5 16.54 4.81 14.99
N THR A 6 15.34 4.23 15.02
CA THR A 6 15.11 2.79 14.84
C THR A 6 14.47 2.42 13.51
N HIS A 7 13.86 3.36 12.79
CA HIS A 7 13.14 3.08 11.55
C HIS A 7 12.87 4.33 10.72
N THR A 8 12.50 4.11 9.46
CA THR A 8 11.95 5.14 8.59
C THR A 8 10.56 4.75 8.14
N LEU A 9 9.62 5.69 8.17
CA LEU A 9 8.30 5.47 7.60
C LEU A 9 8.40 5.35 6.08
N TYR A 10 8.06 4.17 5.57
CA TYR A 10 7.86 3.93 4.14
C TYR A 10 6.36 3.88 3.83
N ALA A 11 5.91 4.73 2.91
CA ALA A 11 4.53 4.76 2.45
C ALA A 11 4.51 4.94 0.93
N SER A 12 3.70 4.14 0.24
CA SER A 12 3.36 4.35 -1.16
C SER A 12 2.02 5.05 -1.25
N HIS A 13 1.92 6.04 -2.14
CA HIS A 13 0.68 6.79 -2.37
C HIS A 13 0.24 6.62 -3.81
N SER A 14 -1.03 6.27 -4.00
CA SER A 14 -1.65 6.12 -5.32
C SER A 14 -3.03 6.73 -5.31
N THR A 15 -3.38 7.42 -6.39
CA THR A 15 -4.71 8.02 -6.59
C THR A 15 -5.45 7.29 -7.69
N TRP A 16 -6.76 7.18 -7.55
CA TRP A 16 -7.61 6.44 -8.49
C TRP A 16 -8.75 7.31 -8.97
N LYS A 17 -9.18 7.09 -10.21
CA LYS A 17 -10.34 7.80 -10.80
C LYS A 17 -11.63 7.50 -10.04
N SER A 18 -11.77 6.27 -9.53
CA SER A 18 -12.89 5.85 -8.70
C SER A 18 -12.45 4.76 -7.72
N GLN A 19 -13.23 4.58 -6.64
CA GLN A 19 -13.05 3.44 -5.73
C GLN A 19 -13.18 2.09 -6.46
N THR A 20 -14.09 2.01 -7.45
CA THR A 20 -14.29 0.80 -8.25
C THR A 20 -13.03 0.41 -9.03
N ASP A 21 -12.34 1.39 -9.62
CA ASP A 21 -11.09 1.13 -10.35
C ASP A 21 -10.00 0.55 -9.43
N PHE A 22 -9.88 1.11 -8.22
CA PHE A 22 -8.98 0.58 -7.18
C PHE A 22 -9.34 -0.87 -6.80
N ILE A 23 -10.61 -1.14 -6.47
CA ILE A 23 -11.07 -2.48 -6.06
C ILE A 23 -10.91 -3.51 -7.19
N ASN A 24 -11.13 -3.11 -8.44
CA ASN A 24 -10.89 -3.97 -9.59
C ASN A 24 -9.41 -4.29 -9.75
N TRP A 25 -8.54 -3.30 -9.55
CA TRP A 25 -7.09 -3.49 -9.55
C TRP A 25 -6.64 -4.45 -8.44
N THR A 26 -7.11 -4.30 -7.19
CA THR A 26 -6.72 -5.21 -6.09
C THR A 26 -7.16 -6.67 -6.33
N LYS A 27 -8.13 -6.91 -7.22
CA LYS A 27 -8.61 -8.25 -7.60
C LYS A 27 -7.96 -8.78 -8.88
N SER A 28 -7.10 -8.00 -9.53
CA SER A 28 -6.50 -8.33 -10.82
C SER A 28 -5.34 -9.32 -10.71
N GLU A 29 -4.98 -9.96 -11.83
CA GLU A 29 -3.81 -10.83 -11.89
C GLU A 29 -2.48 -10.09 -11.70
N PRO A 30 -2.26 -8.89 -12.29
CA PRO A 30 -1.07 -8.10 -12.00
C PRO A 30 -0.87 -7.81 -10.51
N PHE A 31 -1.96 -7.50 -9.78
CA PHE A 31 -1.88 -7.27 -8.34
C PHE A 31 -1.42 -8.52 -7.59
N ARG A 32 -2.00 -9.68 -7.90
CA ARG A 32 -1.58 -10.96 -7.31
C ARG A 32 -0.12 -11.29 -7.61
N GLN A 33 0.31 -11.11 -8.86
CA GLN A 33 1.71 -11.39 -9.25
C GLN A 33 2.70 -10.46 -8.57
N ALA A 34 2.37 -9.17 -8.43
CA ALA A 34 3.22 -8.20 -7.74
C ALA A 34 3.37 -8.51 -6.24
N HIS A 35 2.35 -9.10 -5.61
CA HIS A 35 2.33 -9.39 -4.17
C HIS A 35 2.50 -10.87 -3.82
N LYS A 36 2.88 -11.72 -4.78
CA LYS A 36 2.97 -13.18 -4.59
C LYS A 36 3.98 -13.61 -3.52
N GLY A 37 5.01 -12.80 -3.27
CA GLY A 37 6.05 -13.01 -2.26
C GLY A 37 5.85 -12.16 -0.99
N ALA A 38 4.62 -11.72 -0.71
CA ALA A 38 4.34 -10.94 0.49
C ALA A 38 4.78 -11.72 1.75
N GLY A 39 5.69 -11.13 2.53
CA GLY A 39 6.25 -11.72 3.75
C GLY A 39 7.66 -12.28 3.62
N GLU A 40 8.20 -12.45 2.40
CA GLU A 40 9.57 -12.95 2.16
C GLU A 40 10.66 -12.06 2.79
N HIS A 41 10.37 -10.77 3.00
CA HIS A 41 11.28 -9.78 3.61
C HIS A 41 10.75 -9.21 4.93
N SER A 42 10.05 -10.04 5.71
CA SER A 42 9.45 -9.62 6.99
C SER A 42 10.46 -9.20 8.05
N ASP A 43 11.73 -9.58 7.91
CA ASP A 43 12.86 -9.21 8.77
C ASP A 43 13.28 -7.73 8.64
N VAL A 44 12.99 -7.09 7.50
CA VAL A 44 13.35 -5.68 7.24
C VAL A 44 12.29 -4.72 7.79
N TYR A 45 11.06 -5.20 8.01
CA TYR A 45 9.95 -4.36 8.44
C TYR A 45 9.66 -4.56 9.93
N LEU A 46 9.40 -3.46 10.65
CA LEU A 46 9.00 -3.52 12.07
C LEU A 46 7.61 -4.16 12.28
N GLY A 47 6.81 -4.33 11.23
CA GLY A 47 5.48 -4.89 11.29
C GLY A 47 4.84 -5.03 9.91
N HIS A 48 3.58 -5.45 9.90
CA HIS A 48 2.80 -5.59 8.67
C HIS A 48 2.43 -4.22 8.06
N PRO A 49 2.24 -4.13 6.73
CA PRO A 49 1.74 -2.92 6.09
C PRO A 49 0.36 -2.54 6.65
N VAL A 50 0.15 -1.24 6.87
CA VAL A 50 -1.15 -0.66 7.22
C VAL A 50 -1.74 -0.01 5.97
N PHE A 51 -2.98 -0.36 5.63
CA PHE A 51 -3.70 0.26 4.53
C PHE A 51 -4.65 1.34 5.05
N GLU A 52 -4.54 2.54 4.51
CA GLU A 52 -5.46 3.65 4.76
C GLU A 52 -6.02 4.16 3.43
N GLY A 53 -7.35 4.33 3.36
CA GLY A 53 -8.06 4.83 2.19
C GLY A 53 -8.75 6.15 2.49
N PHE A 54 -8.71 7.08 1.52
CA PHE A 54 -9.30 8.41 1.65
C PHE A 54 -10.28 8.67 0.50
N GLU A 55 -11.43 9.27 0.83
CA GLU A 55 -12.36 9.81 -0.16
C GLU A 55 -12.05 11.28 -0.40
N VAL A 56 -11.84 11.65 -1.67
CA VAL A 56 -11.57 13.04 -2.04
C VAL A 56 -12.88 13.79 -2.09
N ILE A 57 -13.04 14.76 -1.19
CA ILE A 57 -14.19 15.67 -1.17
C ILE A 57 -13.89 16.84 -2.13
N PRO A 58 -14.67 17.04 -3.20
CA PRO A 58 -14.50 18.20 -4.08
C PRO A 58 -14.85 19.49 -3.32
N LEU A 59 -14.13 20.56 -3.65
CA LEU A 59 -14.40 21.91 -3.18
C LEU A 59 -15.70 22.46 -3.78
#